data_AF-A0A261Q0Y1-F1
#
_entry.id   AF-A0A261Q0Y1-F1
#
_cell.length_a   1.000
_cell.length_b   1.000
_cell.length_c   1.000
_cell.angle_alpha   90.00
_cell.angle_beta   90.00
_cell.angle_gamma   90.00
#
_symmetry.space_group_name_H-M   'P 1'
#
loop_
_entity.id
_entity.type
_entity.pdbx_description
1 polymer ?
#
loop_
_entity_poly.entity_id
_entity_poly.type
_entity_poly.pdbx_seq_one_letter_code
_entity_poly.pdbx_strand_id
1 'polypeptide(L)'
;MMYKTESKDSKDTLSITERIRAYGTRHGIRHSPKRNAVAMVLEKATRAMDAEQVWLQLKQERVRISIGAVYLSLNWLVKAQLAQKKIREDRKAVFERM
;
A
#
# COMPACT_ATOMS: atom_id res chain seq x y z
N MET A 1 28.31 12.86 37.13
CA MET A 1 26.91 13.28 36.94
C MET A 1 26.28 12.35 35.92
N MET A 2 25.22 11.64 36.32
CA MET A 2 24.39 10.80 35.45
C MET A 2 23.26 11.62 34.80
N TYR A 3 22.77 11.08 33.67
CA TYR A 3 21.56 11.39 32.87
C TYR A 3 21.60 12.69 32.04
N LYS A 4 21.21 12.72 30.75
CA LYS A 4 20.20 11.93 30.04
C LYS A 4 20.60 11.60 28.60
N THR A 5 20.27 10.38 28.21
CA THR A 5 19.90 9.95 26.85
C THR A 5 18.71 10.74 26.34
N GLU A 6 18.82 11.34 25.15
CA GLU A 6 17.67 11.60 24.30
C GLU A 6 17.92 11.02 22.92
N SER A 7 17.53 9.75 22.80
CA SER A 7 17.12 9.09 21.58
C SER A 7 16.14 10.00 20.83
N LYS A 8 16.50 10.44 19.63
CA LYS A 8 15.54 11.07 18.71
C LYS A 8 15.42 10.22 17.44
N ASP A 9 15.23 8.93 17.67
CA ASP A 9 14.81 7.97 16.66
C ASP A 9 13.38 7.58 16.99
N SER A 10 12.42 8.37 16.53
CA SER A 10 10.97 8.10 16.57
C SER A 10 10.24 9.14 15.72
N LYS A 11 10.60 9.26 14.43
CA LYS A 11 9.57 9.58 13.44
C LYS A 11 8.81 8.28 13.22
N ASP A 12 7.81 8.03 14.07
CA ASP A 12 6.83 6.97 13.81
C ASP A 12 6.26 7.22 12.42
N THR A 13 6.78 6.49 11.45
CA THR A 13 6.32 6.53 10.08
C THR A 13 5.00 5.78 10.10
N LEU A 14 3.91 6.55 10.12
CA LEU A 14 2.55 6.02 10.15
C LEU A 14 2.42 4.80 9.24
N SER A 15 1.85 3.72 9.76
CA SER A 15 1.58 2.50 9.01
C SER A 15 0.78 2.84 7.75
N ILE A 16 1.01 2.12 6.66
CA ILE A 16 0.22 2.27 5.42
C ILE A 16 -1.30 2.18 5.69
N THR A 17 -1.70 1.38 6.68
CA THR A 17 -3.11 1.25 7.08
C THR A 17 -3.65 2.52 7.77
N GLU A 18 -2.83 3.20 8.55
CA GLU A 18 -3.14 4.48 9.20
C GLU A 18 -3.21 5.59 8.16
N ARG A 19 -2.26 5.61 7.21
CA ARG A 19 -2.29 6.54 6.06
C ARG A 19 -3.57 6.38 5.24
N ILE A 20 -4.00 5.14 4.95
CA ILE A 20 -5.28 4.86 4.28
C ILE A 20 -6.47 5.32 5.11
N ARG A 21 -6.45 5.11 6.44
CA ARG A 21 -7.53 5.53 7.33
C ARG A 21 -7.63 7.06 7.37
N ALA A 22 -6.51 7.76 7.55
CA ALA A 22 -6.46 9.22 7.58
C ALA A 22 -6.97 9.83 6.27
N TYR A 23 -6.51 9.32 5.12
CA TYR A 23 -7.01 9.73 3.81
C TYR A 23 -8.52 9.44 3.68
N GLY A 24 -8.96 8.26 4.13
CA GLY A 24 -10.36 7.87 4.11
C GLY A 24 -11.26 8.81 4.90
N THR A 25 -10.88 9.13 6.13
CA THR A 25 -11.60 10.08 7.00
C THR A 25 -11.69 11.46 6.38
N ARG A 26 -10.58 11.99 5.83
CA ARG A 26 -10.54 13.33 5.22
C ARG A 26 -11.44 13.45 3.98
N HIS A 27 -11.65 12.36 3.26
CA HIS A 27 -12.38 12.35 1.99
C HIS A 27 -13.73 11.63 2.04
N GLY A 28 -14.22 11.26 3.24
CA GLY A 28 -15.51 10.58 3.40
C GLY A 28 -15.55 9.18 2.77
N ILE A 29 -14.40 8.51 2.63
CA ILE A 29 -14.29 7.22 1.96
C ILE A 29 -14.37 6.09 2.98
N ARG A 30 -15.28 5.14 2.74
CA ARG A 30 -15.45 3.97 3.60
C ARG A 30 -14.18 3.11 3.69
N HIS A 31 -13.97 2.53 4.86
CA HIS A 31 -12.93 1.54 5.10
C HIS A 31 -13.10 0.30 4.21
N SER A 32 -12.00 -0.22 3.65
CA SER A 32 -12.00 -1.43 2.81
C SER A 32 -10.85 -2.36 3.24
N PRO A 33 -11.16 -3.51 3.87
CA PRO A 33 -10.13 -4.48 4.27
C PRO A 33 -9.31 -5.01 3.08
N LYS A 34 -9.97 -5.19 1.93
CA LYS A 34 -9.33 -5.64 0.68
C LYS A 34 -8.32 -4.63 0.16
N ARG A 35 -8.64 -3.34 0.24
CA ARG A 35 -7.72 -2.27 -0.15
C ARG A 35 -6.50 -2.22 0.77
N ASN A 36 -6.70 -2.40 2.06
CA ASN A 36 -5.60 -2.47 3.02
C ASN A 36 -4.69 -3.67 2.72
N ALA A 37 -5.27 -4.83 2.41
CA ALA A 37 -4.50 -6.00 2.03
C ALA A 37 -3.63 -5.74 0.78
N VAL A 38 -4.20 -5.14 -0.26
CA VAL A 38 -3.45 -4.74 -1.47
C VAL A 38 -2.31 -3.78 -1.11
N ALA A 39 -2.56 -2.78 -0.27
CA ALA A 39 -1.54 -1.83 0.14
C ALA A 39 -0.43 -2.47 0.98
N MET A 40 -0.77 -3.40 1.88
CA MET A 40 0.23 -4.14 2.68
C MET A 40 1.14 -5.00 1.81
N VAL A 41 0.61 -5.59 0.72
CA VAL A 41 1.44 -6.32 -0.24
C VAL A 41 2.46 -5.39 -0.90
N LEU A 42 2.03 -4.19 -1.35
CA LEU A 42 2.95 -3.19 -1.90
C LEU A 42 3.97 -2.69 -0.87
N GLU A 43 3.55 -2.52 0.38
CA GLU A 43 4.41 -2.06 1.48
C GLU A 43 5.55 -3.04 1.77
N LYS A 44 5.25 -4.35 1.73
CA LYS A 44 6.22 -5.44 1.93
C LYS A 44 7.08 -5.70 0.69
N ALA A 45 6.66 -5.25 -0.48
CA ALA A 45 7.36 -5.52 -1.72
C ALA A 45 8.69 -4.74 -1.79
N THR A 46 9.78 -5.43 -2.13
CA THR A 46 11.10 -4.81 -2.35
C THR A 46 11.29 -4.25 -3.76
N ARG A 47 10.34 -4.52 -4.66
CA ARG A 47 10.35 -4.10 -6.07
C ARG A 47 8.94 -3.81 -6.55
N ALA A 48 8.84 -3.01 -7.62
CA ALA A 48 7.56 -2.77 -8.27
C ALA A 48 6.92 -4.09 -8.77
N MET A 49 5.63 -4.25 -8.51
CA MET A 49 4.82 -5.41 -8.85
C MET A 49 3.71 -5.04 -9.84
N ASP A 50 3.43 -5.88 -10.82
CA ASP A 50 2.19 -5.74 -11.60
C ASP A 50 0.96 -6.20 -10.80
N ALA A 51 -0.24 -5.94 -11.33
CA ALA A 51 -1.48 -6.27 -10.65
C ALA A 51 -1.70 -7.78 -10.47
N GLU A 52 -1.19 -8.61 -11.38
CA GLU A 52 -1.30 -10.07 -11.30
C GLU A 52 -0.40 -10.62 -10.19
N GLN A 53 0.82 -10.11 -10.08
CA GLN A 53 1.74 -10.44 -9.00
C GLN A 53 1.15 -10.10 -7.62
N VAL A 54 0.54 -8.91 -7.49
CA VAL A 54 -0.15 -8.52 -6.25
C VAL A 54 -1.31 -9.47 -5.94
N TRP A 55 -2.10 -9.82 -6.96
CA TRP A 55 -3.22 -10.74 -6.80
C TRP A 55 -2.78 -12.16 -6.41
N LEU A 56 -1.70 -12.66 -7.01
CA LEU A 56 -1.12 -13.96 -6.66
C LEU A 56 -0.61 -13.98 -5.22
N GLN A 57 0.07 -12.92 -4.78
CA GLN A 57 0.52 -12.78 -3.38
C GLN A 57 -0.68 -12.79 -2.42
N LEU A 58 -1.74 -12.03 -2.72
CA LEU A 58 -2.96 -12.01 -1.91
C LEU A 58 -3.64 -13.39 -1.83
N LYS A 59 -3.63 -14.15 -2.92
CA LYS A 59 -4.13 -15.53 -2.94
C LYS A 59 -3.29 -16.46 -2.06
N GLN A 60 -1.96 -16.33 -2.08
CA GLN A 60 -1.07 -17.09 -1.19
C GLN A 60 -1.35 -16.77 0.28
N GLU A 61 -1.67 -15.51 0.58
CA GLU A 61 -2.11 -15.05 1.91
C GLU A 61 -3.57 -15.40 2.24
N ARG A 62 -4.23 -16.23 1.42
CA ARG A 62 -5.63 -16.68 1.55
C ARG A 62 -6.67 -15.55 1.54
N VAL A 63 -6.33 -14.38 0.98
CA VAL A 63 -7.26 -13.26 0.81
C VAL A 63 -8.18 -13.53 -0.39
N ARG A 64 -9.49 -13.62 -0.14
CA ARG A 64 -10.49 -13.78 -1.21
C ARG A 64 -10.76 -12.45 -1.94
N ILE A 65 -10.06 -12.25 -3.04
CA ILE A 65 -10.16 -11.04 -3.88
C ILE A 65 -10.08 -11.37 -5.37
N SER A 66 -10.88 -10.69 -6.19
CA SER A 66 -10.80 -10.79 -7.64
C SER A 66 -9.70 -9.88 -8.18
N ILE A 67 -9.16 -10.21 -9.35
CA ILE A 67 -8.16 -9.37 -10.02
C ILE A 67 -8.71 -7.95 -10.30
N GLY A 68 -10.00 -7.82 -10.67
CA GLY A 68 -10.64 -6.51 -10.87
C GLY A 68 -10.67 -5.66 -9.60
N ALA A 69 -10.89 -6.27 -8.42
CA ALA A 69 -10.83 -5.58 -7.14
C ALA A 69 -9.40 -5.16 -6.76
N VAL A 70 -8.39 -5.92 -7.20
CA VAL A 70 -6.98 -5.52 -7.07
C VAL A 70 -6.70 -4.28 -7.92
N TYR A 71 -7.09 -4.27 -9.20
CA TYR A 71 -6.97 -3.09 -10.06
C TYR A 71 -7.66 -1.85 -9.48
N LEU A 72 -8.90 -2.01 -9.00
CA LEU A 72 -9.63 -0.90 -8.35
C LEU A 72 -8.88 -0.35 -7.14
N SER A 73 -8.31 -1.24 -6.31
CA SER A 73 -7.56 -0.86 -5.12
C SER A 73 -6.24 -0.17 -5.48
N LEU A 74 -5.48 -0.70 -6.44
CA LEU A 74 -4.23 -0.10 -6.92
C LEU A 74 -4.47 1.29 -7.51
N ASN A 75 -5.47 1.44 -8.37
CA ASN A 75 -5.83 2.74 -8.94
C ASN A 75 -6.24 3.73 -7.85
N TRP A 76 -6.96 3.27 -6.82
CA TRP A 76 -7.31 4.12 -5.69
C TRP A 76 -6.07 4.57 -4.90
N LEU A 77 -5.14 3.66 -4.63
CA LEU A 77 -3.90 3.97 -3.89
C LEU A 77 -3.04 4.98 -4.64
N VAL A 78 -2.98 4.87 -5.97
CA VAL A 78 -2.28 5.84 -6.82
C VAL A 78 -2.96 7.21 -6.77
N LYS A 79 -4.30 7.27 -6.90
CA LYS A 79 -5.06 8.52 -6.76
C LYS A 79 -4.89 9.16 -5.38
N ALA A 80 -4.77 8.35 -4.34
CA ALA A 80 -4.54 8.80 -2.97
C ALA A 80 -3.08 9.17 -2.67
N GLN A 81 -2.17 9.08 -3.66
CA GLN A 81 -0.73 9.30 -3.45
C GLN A 81 -0.14 8.39 -2.35
N LEU A 82 -0.63 7.15 -2.29
CA LEU A 82 -0.15 6.11 -1.37
C LEU A 82 0.61 4.99 -2.10
N ALA A 83 0.61 5.01 -3.43
CA ALA A 83 1.40 4.14 -4.29
C ALA A 83 1.77 4.89 -5.58
N GLN A 84 2.86 4.49 -6.23
CA GLN A 84 3.24 4.99 -7.54
C GLN A 84 2.91 3.96 -8.62
N LYS A 85 2.42 4.43 -9.77
CA LYS A 85 2.26 3.61 -10.99
C LYS A 85 3.36 3.98 -11.97
N LYS A 86 4.08 2.98 -12.48
CA LYS A 86 5.07 3.12 -13.56
C LYS A 86 4.67 2.22 -14.72
N ILE A 87 4.97 2.66 -15.93
CA ILE A 87 4.83 1.83 -17.13
C ILE A 87 6.23 1.33 -17.49
N ARG A 88 6.40 0.00 -17.57
CA ARG A 88 7.64 -0.63 -18.02
C ARG A 88 7.74 -0.60 -19.55
N GLU A 89 8.94 -0.93 -20.06
CA GLU A 89 9.23 -0.99 -21.50
C GLU A 89 8.30 -1.97 -22.25
N ASP A 90 7.88 -3.05 -21.59
CA ASP A 90 6.92 -4.04 -22.09
C ASP A 90 5.46 -3.55 -22.08
N ARG A 91 5.22 -2.25 -21.84
CA ARG A 91 3.91 -1.59 -21.69
C ARG A 91 3.08 -2.11 -20.51
N LYS A 92 3.64 -2.93 -19.61
CA LYS A 92 2.93 -3.36 -18.40
C LYS A 92 2.99 -2.28 -17.34
N ALA A 93 1.85 -2.09 -16.67
CA ALA A 93 1.76 -1.25 -15.49
C ALA A 93 2.26 -1.99 -14.26
N VAL A 94 3.22 -1.39 -13.56
CA VAL A 94 3.71 -1.85 -12.27
C VAL A 94 3.52 -0.80 -11.20
N PHE A 95 3.41 -1.27 -9.97
CA PHE A 95 3.04 -0.48 -8.80
C PHE A 95 4.05 -0.72 -7.68
N GLU A 96 4.39 0.34 -6.96
CA GLU A 96 5.28 0.27 -5.81
C GLU A 96 4.82 1.24 -4.71
N ARG A 97 5.28 0.99 -3.48
CA ARG A 97 5.05 1.88 -2.34
C ARG A 97 5.69 3.26 -2.59
N MET A 98 5.05 4.29 -2.05
CA MET A 98 5.55 5.67 -2.06
C MET A 98 6.36 5.97 -0.80
#